data_AF-X1BPS8-F1
#
_entry.id   AF-X1BPS8-F1
#
_cell.length_a   1.000
_cell.length_b   1.000
_cell.length_c   1.000
_cell.angle_alpha   90.00
_cell.angle_beta   90.00
_cell.angle_gamma   90.00
#
_symmetry.space_group_name_H-M   'P 1'
#
loop_
_entity.id
_entity.type
_entity.pdbx_description
1 polymer ?
#
loop_
_entity_poly.entity_id
_entity_poly.type
_entity_poly.pdbx_seq_one_letter_code
_entity_poly.pdbx_strand_id
1 'polypeptide(L)'
;MRKGSSFGGDRAESILYLMLVKEENNMTFSKIAFHELETARDKVNHLFNILISGMENNNLDKLKQCEKIESEIDLMVKEIRISHLKRLQNGECMPLSGVVFADIILHLERTGDLLFGISRNLLNIEQY
;
A
#
# COMPACT_ATOMS: atom_id res chain seq x y z
N MET A 1 -10.10 -29.50 -15.62
CA MET A 1 -8.65 -29.78 -15.74
C MET A 1 -7.99 -28.61 -16.48
N ARG A 2 -7.11 -27.87 -15.78
CA ARG A 2 -6.04 -26.90 -16.18
C ARG A 2 -6.27 -26.02 -17.42
N LYS A 3 -6.01 -24.70 -17.41
CA LYS A 3 -4.76 -23.98 -17.08
C LYS A 3 -5.15 -22.54 -16.66
N GLY A 4 -4.49 -21.81 -15.75
CA GLY A 4 -3.08 -21.85 -15.35
C GLY A 4 -2.26 -20.78 -16.10
N SER A 5 -2.56 -19.50 -15.89
CA SER A 5 -1.83 -18.28 -16.33
C SER A 5 -2.76 -17.08 -16.12
N SER A 6 -2.49 -15.93 -15.48
CA SER A 6 -1.29 -15.30 -14.96
C SER A 6 -1.76 -14.15 -14.04
N PHE A 7 -1.77 -14.34 -12.71
CA PHE A 7 -2.22 -13.32 -11.73
C PHE A 7 -1.32 -12.05 -11.72
N GLY A 8 -0.22 -12.07 -12.48
CA GLY A 8 0.70 -10.95 -12.66
C GLY A 8 0.48 -10.15 -13.95
N GLY A 9 -0.20 -10.71 -14.96
CA GLY A 9 -0.45 -10.04 -16.24
C GLY A 9 -1.65 -9.08 -16.20
N ASP A 10 -2.74 -9.51 -15.56
CA ASP A 10 -3.99 -8.75 -15.52
C ASP A 10 -3.85 -7.42 -14.76
N ARG A 11 -2.95 -7.33 -13.77
CA ARG A 11 -2.91 -6.14 -12.90
C ARG A 11 -2.28 -4.91 -13.56
N ALA A 12 -1.24 -5.09 -14.37
CA ALA A 12 -0.63 -3.96 -15.09
C ALA A 12 -1.52 -3.49 -16.26
N GLU A 13 -2.13 -4.44 -16.97
CA GLU A 13 -3.08 -4.17 -18.05
C GLU A 13 -4.37 -3.55 -17.49
N SER A 14 -4.83 -4.01 -16.32
CA SER A 14 -5.94 -3.42 -15.57
C SER A 14 -5.59 -2.02 -15.06
N ILE A 15 -4.40 -1.76 -14.51
CA ILE A 15 -4.02 -0.39 -14.08
C ILE A 15 -3.97 0.58 -15.26
N LEU A 16 -3.39 0.17 -16.40
CA LEU A 16 -3.35 1.01 -17.60
C LEU A 16 -4.76 1.28 -18.14
N TYR A 17 -5.59 0.24 -18.24
CA TYR A 17 -7.00 0.35 -18.61
C TYR A 17 -7.77 1.26 -17.65
N LEU A 18 -7.53 1.13 -16.34
CA LEU A 18 -8.18 1.93 -15.31
C LEU A 18 -7.69 3.38 -15.30
N MET A 19 -6.43 3.64 -15.66
CA MET A 19 -5.91 4.99 -15.87
C MET A 19 -6.55 5.66 -17.09
N LEU A 20 -6.67 4.93 -18.21
CA LEU A 20 -7.39 5.37 -19.41
C LEU A 20 -8.86 5.66 -19.09
N VAL A 21 -9.55 4.75 -18.41
CA VAL A 21 -10.94 4.92 -17.98
C VAL A 21 -11.09 6.10 -17.02
N LYS A 22 -10.12 6.34 -16.11
CA LYS A 22 -10.12 7.49 -15.20
C LYS A 22 -10.04 8.81 -15.97
N GLU A 23 -9.15 8.88 -16.97
CA GLU A 23 -8.94 10.06 -17.80
C GLU A 23 -10.14 10.31 -18.73
N GLU A 24 -10.68 9.27 -19.34
CA GLU A 24 -11.87 9.34 -20.22
C GLU A 24 -13.16 9.67 -19.47
N ASN A 25 -13.29 9.27 -18.20
CA ASN A 25 -14.53 9.45 -17.41
C ASN A 25 -14.43 10.51 -16.30
N ASN A 26 -13.37 11.33 -16.27
CA ASN A 26 -13.13 12.33 -15.20
C ASN A 26 -13.29 11.73 -13.79
N MET A 27 -12.84 10.49 -13.59
CA MET A 27 -13.12 9.78 -12.34
C MET A 27 -12.36 10.44 -11.17
N THR A 28 -13.11 11.05 -10.26
CA THR A 28 -12.58 11.66 -9.04
C THR A 28 -12.75 10.73 -7.85
N PHE A 29 -11.69 10.53 -7.08
CA PHE A 29 -11.84 9.99 -5.72
C PHE A 29 -12.59 11.00 -4.85
N SER A 30 -13.34 10.50 -3.86
CA SER A 30 -13.85 11.39 -2.81
C SER A 30 -12.67 12.04 -2.08
N LYS A 31 -12.88 13.24 -1.53
CA LYS A 31 -11.83 13.94 -0.75
C LYS A 31 -11.30 13.06 0.39
N ILE A 32 -12.18 12.27 1.00
CA ILE A 32 -11.84 11.32 2.08
C ILE A 32 -10.94 10.22 1.55
N ALA A 33 -11.31 9.58 0.44
CA ALA A 33 -10.50 8.54 -0.19
C ALA A 33 -9.12 9.08 -0.59
N PHE A 34 -9.05 10.28 -1.17
CA PHE A 34 -7.76 10.89 -1.50
C PHE A 34 -6.89 11.10 -0.26
N HIS A 35 -7.45 11.62 0.83
CA HIS A 35 -6.72 11.83 2.08
C HIS A 35 -6.26 10.51 2.73
N GLU A 36 -7.08 9.45 2.65
CA GLU A 36 -6.70 8.10 3.09
C GLU A 36 -5.48 7.58 2.32
N LEU A 37 -5.43 7.79 0.99
CA LEU A 37 -4.28 7.43 0.15
C LEU A 37 -3.02 8.21 0.54
N GLU A 38 -3.14 9.52 0.76
CA GLU A 38 -2.00 10.35 1.18
C GLU A 38 -1.47 9.92 2.53
N THR A 39 -2.36 9.64 3.49
CA THR A 39 -1.97 9.20 4.83
C THR A 39 -1.22 7.86 4.78
N ALA A 40 -1.71 6.90 3.99
CA ALA A 40 -1.04 5.61 3.81
C ALA A 40 0.33 5.78 3.12
N ARG A 41 0.41 6.60 2.05
CA ARG A 41 1.66 6.93 1.36
C ARG A 41 2.68 7.53 2.33
N ASP A 42 2.26 8.49 3.14
CA ASP A 42 3.15 9.21 4.05
C ASP A 42 3.67 8.30 5.16
N LYS A 43 2.86 7.34 5.63
CA LYS A 43 3.29 6.32 6.59
C LYS A 43 4.30 5.33 5.96
N VAL A 44 4.09 4.89 4.72
CA VAL A 44 5.06 4.05 3.99
C VAL A 44 6.38 4.81 3.75
N ASN A 45 6.30 6.09 3.39
CA ASN A 45 7.50 6.94 3.25
C ASN A 45 8.23 7.12 4.59
N HIS A 46 7.49 7.22 5.69
CA HIS A 46 8.08 7.27 7.02
C HIS A 46 8.85 5.98 7.35
N LEU A 47 8.25 4.81 7.07
CA LEU A 47 8.93 3.51 7.22
C LEU A 47 10.22 3.45 6.39
N PHE A 48 10.16 3.89 5.13
CA PHE A 48 11.32 3.96 4.25
C PHE A 48 12.45 4.81 4.85
N ASN A 49 12.13 6.01 5.33
CA ASN A 49 13.11 6.93 5.92
C ASN A 49 13.74 6.37 7.21
N ILE A 50 12.95 5.68 8.03
CA ILE A 50 13.45 5.02 9.25
C ILE A 50 14.39 3.88 8.89
N LEU A 51 14.05 3.05 7.89
CA LEU A 51 14.91 1.99 7.39
C LEU A 51 16.25 2.53 6.90
N ILE A 52 16.23 3.53 5.99
CA ILE A 52 17.45 4.14 5.44
C ILE A 52 18.32 4.71 6.57
N SER A 53 17.71 5.44 7.51
CA SER A 53 18.46 6.01 8.63
C SER A 53 19.01 4.95 9.58
N GLY A 54 18.32 3.81 9.73
CA GLY A 54 18.82 2.65 10.46
C GLY A 54 20.03 2.03 9.77
N MET A 55 19.99 1.89 8.44
CA MET A 55 21.08 1.36 7.62
C MET A 55 22.32 2.27 7.63
N GLU A 56 22.16 3.57 7.41
CA GLU A 56 23.28 4.51 7.30
C GLU A 56 24.08 4.65 8.61
N ASN A 57 23.41 4.46 9.75
CA ASN A 57 24.00 4.68 11.06
C ASN A 57 24.21 3.37 11.85
N ASN A 58 24.01 2.19 11.23
CA ASN A 58 23.97 0.88 11.88
C ASN A 58 23.12 0.89 13.17
N ASN A 59 22.01 1.62 13.15
CA ASN A 59 21.17 1.84 14.32
C ASN A 59 20.09 0.75 14.41
N LEU A 60 20.39 -0.30 15.18
CA LEU A 60 19.48 -1.44 15.38
C LEU A 60 18.14 -1.04 16.00
N ASP A 61 18.10 0.02 16.81
CA ASP A 61 16.84 0.49 17.42
C ASP A 61 15.91 1.11 16.37
N LYS A 62 16.46 1.79 15.35
CA LYS A 62 15.66 2.27 14.21
C LYS A 62 15.14 1.11 13.36
N LEU A 63 15.97 0.09 13.14
CA LEU A 63 15.53 -1.11 12.41
C LEU A 63 14.42 -1.86 13.15
N LYS A 64 14.46 -1.92 14.49
CA LYS A 64 13.37 -2.46 15.31
C LYS A 64 12.10 -1.61 15.24
N GLN A 65 12.22 -0.29 15.14
CA GLN A 65 11.05 0.59 14.99
C GLN A 65 10.26 0.33 13.70
N CYS A 66 10.90 -0.20 12.65
CA CYS A 66 10.23 -0.58 11.41
C CYS A 66 9.08 -1.57 11.64
N GLU A 67 9.20 -2.50 12.60
CA GLU A 67 8.15 -3.46 12.94
C GLU A 67 6.88 -2.76 13.43
N LYS A 68 7.05 -1.79 14.34
CA LYS A 68 5.93 -1.01 14.86
C LYS A 68 5.24 -0.21 13.75
N ILE A 69 6.02 0.41 12.86
CA ILE A 69 5.49 1.24 11.78
C ILE A 69 4.75 0.38 10.75
N GLU A 70 5.26 -0.80 10.41
CA GLU A 70 4.57 -1.75 9.53
C GLU A 70 3.24 -2.21 10.12
N SER A 71 3.20 -2.54 11.42
CA SER A 71 1.95 -2.91 12.08
C SER A 71 0.92 -1.76 12.08
N GLU A 72 1.38 -0.50 12.16
CA GLU A 72 0.51 0.67 11.99
C GLU A 72 -0.01 0.80 10.55
N ILE A 73 0.80 0.48 9.54
CA ILE A 73 0.38 0.48 8.12
C ILE A 73 -0.69 -0.59 7.88
N ASP A 74 -0.50 -1.81 8.38
CA ASP A 74 -1.46 -2.91 8.24
C ASP A 74 -2.84 -2.57 8.82
N LEU A 75 -2.84 -2.02 10.03
CA LEU A 75 -4.07 -1.58 10.70
C LEU A 75 -4.75 -0.47 9.89
N MET A 76 -3.99 0.53 9.46
CA MET A 76 -4.49 1.65 8.66
C MET A 76 -5.09 1.16 7.33
N VAL A 77 -4.39 0.28 6.60
CA VAL A 77 -4.85 -0.29 5.34
C VAL A 77 -6.17 -1.05 5.53
N LYS A 78 -6.29 -1.82 6.61
CA LYS A 78 -7.53 -2.52 6.96
C LYS A 78 -8.69 -1.56 7.19
N GLU A 79 -8.47 -0.48 7.95
CA GLU A 79 -9.48 0.54 8.21
C GLU A 79 -9.91 1.27 6.93
N ILE A 80 -8.94 1.66 6.10
CA ILE A 80 -9.18 2.32 4.81
C ILE A 80 -10.02 1.41 3.89
N ARG A 81 -9.70 0.11 3.81
CA ARG A 81 -10.48 -0.86 3.02
C ARG A 81 -11.93 -0.97 3.49
N ILE A 82 -12.15 -1.03 4.81
CA ILE A 82 -13.50 -1.08 5.40
C ILE A 82 -14.26 0.22 5.11
N SER A 83 -13.61 1.37 5.29
CA SER A 83 -14.15 2.70 5.00
C SER A 83 -14.57 2.82 3.54
N HIS A 84 -13.72 2.36 2.62
CA HIS A 84 -14.00 2.38 1.19
C HIS A 84 -15.14 1.45 0.79
N LEU A 85 -15.23 0.25 1.38
CA LEU A 85 -16.33 -0.68 1.14
C LEU A 85 -17.69 -0.07 1.53
N LYS A 86 -17.76 0.64 2.66
CA LYS A 86 -18.98 1.35 3.08
C LYS A 86 -19.38 2.43 2.08
N ARG A 87 -18.43 3.22 1.58
CA ARG A 87 -18.71 4.25 0.55
C ARG A 87 -19.24 3.65 -0.74
N LEU A 88 -18.70 2.50 -1.16
CA LEU A 88 -19.22 1.75 -2.31
C LEU A 88 -20.67 1.29 -2.08
N GLN A 89 -20.97 0.75 -0.91
CA GLN A 89 -22.33 0.30 -0.55
C GLN A 89 -23.35 1.46 -0.52
N ASN A 90 -22.91 2.65 -0.11
CA ASN A 90 -23.74 3.85 -0.05
C ASN A 90 -23.89 4.58 -1.40
N GLY A 91 -23.22 4.12 -2.46
CA GLY A 91 -23.20 4.81 -3.75
C GLY A 91 -22.38 6.10 -3.78
N GLU A 92 -21.53 6.33 -2.76
CA GLU A 92 -20.67 7.51 -2.64
C GLU A 92 -19.38 7.39 -3.47
N CYS A 93 -19.11 6.21 -4.03
CA CYS A 93 -17.96 5.93 -4.90
C CYS A 93 -18.40 5.12 -6.12
N MET A 94 -17.83 5.45 -7.28
CA MET A 94 -18.02 4.64 -8.49
C MET A 94 -17.33 3.28 -8.32
N PRO A 95 -17.96 2.16 -8.71
CA PRO A 95 -17.37 0.81 -8.57
C PRO A 95 -15.97 0.69 -9.20
N LEU A 96 -15.79 1.24 -10.41
CA LEU A 96 -14.51 1.24 -11.11
C LEU A 96 -13.44 2.04 -10.36
N SER A 97 -13.76 3.23 -9.83
CA SER A 97 -12.85 4.00 -8.97
C SER A 97 -12.47 3.22 -7.70
N GLY A 98 -13.37 2.40 -7.18
CA GLY A 98 -13.09 1.58 -6.01
C GLY A 98 -12.12 0.44 -6.26
N VAL A 99 -12.13 -0.14 -7.46
CA VAL A 99 -11.11 -1.14 -7.87
C VAL A 99 -9.73 -0.50 -7.90
N VAL A 100 -9.60 0.66 -8.57
CA VAL A 100 -8.32 1.42 -8.60
C VAL A 100 -7.82 1.74 -7.21
N PHE A 101 -8.72 2.23 -6.35
CA PHE A 101 -8.39 2.59 -4.98
C PHE A 101 -7.86 1.39 -4.19
N ALA A 102 -8.55 0.25 -4.27
CA ALA A 102 -8.16 -0.96 -3.57
C ALA A 102 -6.79 -1.48 -4.04
N ASP A 103 -6.53 -1.41 -5.34
CA ASP A 103 -5.23 -1.78 -5.91
C ASP A 103 -4.11 -0.87 -5.40
N ILE A 104 -4.30 0.46 -5.39
CA ILE A 104 -3.29 1.40 -4.87
C ILE A 104 -2.98 1.09 -3.40
N ILE A 105 -4.01 0.90 -2.57
CA ILE A 105 -3.84 0.57 -1.15
C ILE A 105 -3.08 -0.75 -0.96
N LEU A 106 -3.41 -1.78 -1.75
CA LEU A 106 -2.69 -3.05 -1.73
C LEU A 106 -1.22 -2.91 -2.16
N HIS A 107 -0.93 -2.01 -3.11
CA HIS A 107 0.44 -1.72 -3.51
C HIS A 107 1.24 -1.02 -2.38
N LEU A 108 0.61 -0.10 -1.64
CA LEU A 108 1.23 0.57 -0.51
C LEU A 108 1.54 -0.41 0.65
N GLU A 109 0.57 -1.26 1.03
CA GLU A 109 0.73 -2.34 2.02
C GLU A 109 1.95 -3.22 1.68
N ARG A 110 1.98 -3.76 0.46
CA ARG A 110 3.10 -4.61 0.00
C ARG A 110 4.43 -3.89 -0.02
N THR A 111 4.44 -2.59 -0.29
CA THR A 111 5.67 -1.80 -0.21
C THR A 111 6.13 -1.71 1.25
N GLY A 112 5.22 -1.49 2.19
CA GLY A 112 5.49 -1.57 3.63
C GLY A 112 6.10 -2.91 4.04
N ASP A 113 5.48 -4.02 3.65
CA ASP A 113 5.95 -5.38 3.95
C ASP A 113 7.38 -5.63 3.45
N LEU A 114 7.68 -5.18 2.22
CA LEU A 114 9.01 -5.33 1.62
C LEU A 114 10.07 -4.55 2.43
N LEU A 115 9.77 -3.31 2.82
CA LEU A 115 10.68 -2.49 3.63
C LEU A 115 10.92 -3.11 5.00
N PHE A 116 9.86 -3.61 5.63
CA PHE A 116 9.98 -4.32 6.90
C PHE A 116 10.81 -5.61 6.76
N GLY A 117 10.60 -6.38 5.69
CA GLY A 117 11.39 -7.57 5.39
C GLY A 117 12.89 -7.27 5.26
N ILE A 118 13.25 -6.15 4.61
CA ILE A 118 14.65 -5.69 4.55
C ILE A 118 15.17 -5.39 5.96
N SER A 119 14.42 -4.62 6.76
CA SER A 119 14.79 -4.28 8.13
C SER A 119 15.08 -5.52 8.98
N ARG A 120 14.21 -6.53 8.92
CA ARG A 120 14.34 -7.78 9.67
C ARG A 120 15.57 -8.58 9.23
N ASN A 121 15.86 -8.63 7.93
CA ASN A 121 17.06 -9.32 7.43
C ASN A 121 18.34 -8.65 7.93
N LEU A 122 18.39 -7.32 7.97
CA LEU A 122 19.54 -6.57 8.50
C LEU A 122 19.75 -6.83 9.99
N LEU A 123 18.67 -6.84 10.79
CA LEU A 123 18.74 -7.18 12.21
C LEU A 123 19.29 -8.59 12.47
N ASN A 124 19.01 -9.53 11.58
CA ASN A 124 19.49 -10.91 11.70
C ASN A 124 20.98 -11.05 11.33
N ILE A 125 21.49 -10.22 10.42
CA ILE A 125 22.90 -10.22 10.01
C ILE A 125 23.79 -9.67 11.13
N GLU A 126 23.36 -8.59 11.80
CA GLU A 126 24.12 -7.92 12.88
C GLU A 126 24.12 -8.71 14.22
N GLN A 127 23.38 -9.83 14.31
CA GLN A 127 23.39 -10.70 15.48
C GLN A 127 24.38 -11.87 15.38
N TYR A 128 25.15 -11.93 14.29
CA TYR A 128 26.27 -12.87 14.07
C TYR A 128 27.60 -12.12 14.08
#